data_AF-A0A316BPW3-F1
#
_entry.id   AF-A0A316BPW3-F1
#
_cell.length_a   1.000
_cell.length_b   1.000
_cell.length_c   1.000
_cell.angle_alpha   90.00
_cell.angle_beta   90.00
_cell.angle_gamma   90.00
#
_symmetry.space_group_name_H-M   'P 1'
#
loop_
_entity.id
_entity.type
_entity.pdbx_description
1 polymer ?
#
loop_
_entity_poly.entity_id
_entity_poly.type
_entity_poly.pdbx_seq_one_letter_code
_entity_poly.pdbx_strand_id
1 'polypeptide(L)'
;MSSREIAELLEARHDSVKRTIERLAERGVIGLPPTVEYLDTLGRKATEYQIGKRDSYVIVAQLSPEFTARLVDRWQELEAGQQLRLPTTAEAFASAFTMIAEHERRQVEQGQQIKAIEAKVAQVAQAHVALDKMPTDCESIVYIRKRMNKTYGLSEVVVDRVMRDTPYSPTIRALVKNQHVDADGAHYAGFAKKEVTAIFKRFVGECQMMSATMATHPFVEGRFKLTGKAGA
;
A
#
# COMPACT_ATOMS: atom_id res chain seq x y z
N MET A 1 -19.96 43.89 0.09
CA MET A 1 -19.07 45.03 -0.20
C MET A 1 -19.91 46.07 -0.91
N SER A 2 -19.93 47.31 -0.44
CA SER A 2 -20.73 48.37 -1.06
C SER A 2 -19.97 49.07 -2.18
N SER A 3 -20.71 49.67 -3.12
CA SER A 3 -20.12 50.52 -4.16
C SER A 3 -19.29 51.69 -3.61
N ARG A 4 -19.58 52.15 -2.38
CA ARG A 4 -18.82 53.22 -1.71
C ARG A 4 -17.50 52.68 -1.17
N GLU A 5 -17.51 51.50 -0.56
CA GLU A 5 -16.28 50.83 -0.11
C GLU A 5 -15.32 50.57 -1.29
N ILE A 6 -15.83 50.20 -2.46
CA ILE A 6 -15.02 50.07 -3.69
C ILE A 6 -14.46 51.41 -4.16
N ALA A 7 -15.27 52.47 -4.09
CA ALA A 7 -14.85 53.82 -4.46
C ALA A 7 -13.70 54.31 -3.56
N GLU A 8 -13.83 54.10 -2.25
CA GLU A 8 -12.78 54.41 -1.27
C GLU A 8 -11.52 53.57 -1.51
N LEU A 9 -11.67 52.27 -1.74
CA LEU A 9 -10.55 51.36 -1.98
C LEU A 9 -9.74 51.71 -3.24
N LEU A 10 -10.40 52.18 -4.30
CA LEU A 10 -9.78 52.52 -5.58
C LEU A 10 -9.48 54.02 -5.73
N GLU A 11 -9.70 54.81 -4.66
CA GLU A 11 -9.60 56.28 -4.68
C GLU A 11 -10.36 56.91 -5.86
N ALA A 12 -11.49 56.29 -6.20
CA ALA A 12 -12.31 56.64 -7.35
C ALA A 12 -13.59 57.36 -6.93
N ARG A 13 -14.17 58.14 -7.84
CA ARG A 13 -15.49 58.75 -7.59
C ARG A 13 -16.57 57.67 -7.53
N HIS A 14 -17.43 57.73 -6.51
CA HIS A 14 -18.55 56.80 -6.33
C HIS A 14 -19.46 56.70 -7.56
N ASP A 15 -19.74 57.82 -8.23
CA ASP A 15 -20.50 57.85 -9.49
C ASP A 15 -19.84 57.07 -10.63
N SER A 16 -18.51 57.03 -10.69
CA SER A 16 -17.80 56.23 -11.70
C SER A 16 -17.94 54.73 -11.42
N VAL A 17 -17.98 54.33 -10.14
CA VAL A 17 -18.24 52.96 -9.72
C VAL A 17 -19.68 52.55 -10.07
N LYS A 18 -20.67 53.39 -9.75
CA LYS A 18 -22.09 53.16 -10.09
C LYS A 18 -22.32 52.97 -11.59
N ARG A 19 -21.80 53.88 -12.42
CA ARG A 19 -21.90 53.77 -13.88
C ARG A 19 -21.25 52.50 -14.41
N THR A 20 -20.16 52.06 -13.79
CA THR A 20 -19.50 50.81 -14.17
C THR A 20 -20.35 49.59 -13.82
N ILE A 21 -21.00 49.59 -12.65
CA ILE A 21 -21.94 48.55 -12.23
C ILE A 21 -23.11 48.44 -13.22
N GLU A 22 -23.75 49.57 -13.53
CA GLU A 22 -24.88 49.64 -14.46
C GLU A 22 -24.48 49.11 -15.84
N ARG A 23 -23.37 49.59 -16.40
CA ARG A 23 -22.84 49.13 -17.70
C ARG A 23 -22.49 47.64 -17.69
N LEU A 24 -21.94 47.11 -16.60
CA LEU A 24 -21.62 45.67 -16.51
C LEU A 24 -22.89 44.82 -16.37
N ALA A 25 -23.91 45.33 -15.69
CA ALA A 25 -25.22 44.68 -15.58
C ALA A 25 -25.97 44.66 -16.92
N GLU A 26 -25.97 45.78 -17.66
CA GLU A 26 -26.54 45.88 -19.01
C GLU A 26 -25.87 44.90 -19.98
N ARG A 27 -24.56 44.70 -19.86
CA ARG A 27 -23.80 43.73 -20.66
C ARG A 27 -24.00 42.28 -20.21
N GLY A 28 -24.74 42.04 -19.13
CA GLY A 28 -24.95 40.71 -18.54
C GLY A 28 -23.70 40.08 -17.92
N VAL A 29 -22.65 40.85 -17.65
CA VAL A 29 -21.39 40.36 -17.05
C VAL A 29 -21.56 40.10 -15.54
N ILE A 30 -22.39 40.93 -14.91
CA ILE A 30 -22.85 40.81 -13.52
C ILE A 30 -24.38 40.93 -13.49
N GLY A 31 -25.02 40.45 -12.42
CA GLY A 31 -26.43 40.80 -12.16
C GLY A 31 -26.55 42.23 -11.63
N LEU A 32 -27.67 42.91 -11.87
CA LEU A 32 -27.91 44.23 -11.28
C LEU A 32 -27.99 44.09 -9.75
N PRO A 33 -27.05 44.68 -8.98
CA PRO A 33 -27.05 44.51 -7.54
C PRO A 33 -28.17 45.32 -6.87
N PRO A 34 -28.68 44.89 -5.70
CA PRO A 34 -29.68 45.67 -4.96
C PRO A 34 -29.12 47.00 -4.47
N THR A 35 -29.97 48.01 -4.42
CA THR A 35 -29.65 49.37 -3.96
C THR A 35 -30.14 49.59 -2.52
N VAL A 36 -29.34 50.28 -1.71
CA VAL A 36 -29.65 50.65 -0.31
C VAL A 36 -29.50 52.17 -0.15
N GLU A 37 -30.44 52.80 0.56
CA GLU A 37 -30.35 54.23 0.92
C GLU A 37 -29.45 54.44 2.15
N TYR A 38 -28.66 55.50 2.13
CA TYR A 38 -27.84 55.95 3.26
C TYR A 38 -27.85 57.48 3.37
N LEU A 39 -27.38 58.01 4.49
CA LEU A 39 -27.15 59.44 4.66
C LEU A 39 -25.69 59.76 4.35
N ASP A 40 -25.46 60.63 3.39
CA ASP A 40 -24.13 61.14 3.08
C ASP A 40 -23.61 62.03 4.21
N THR A 41 -22.33 62.37 4.17
CA THR A 41 -21.62 63.26 5.10
C THR A 41 -22.30 64.62 5.33
N LEU A 42 -23.11 65.08 4.39
CA LEU A 42 -23.93 66.30 4.46
C LEU A 42 -25.37 66.07 4.95
N GLY A 43 -25.70 64.88 5.46
CA GLY A 43 -27.04 64.50 5.93
C GLY A 43 -28.07 64.31 4.82
N ARG A 44 -27.64 64.22 3.55
CA ARG A 44 -28.52 64.04 2.39
C ARG A 44 -28.75 62.55 2.12
N LYS A 45 -29.95 62.18 1.70
CA LYS A 45 -30.23 60.80 1.26
C LYS A 45 -29.48 60.51 -0.04
N ALA A 46 -28.67 59.45 -0.03
CA ALA A 46 -27.91 58.94 -1.16
C ALA A 46 -28.12 57.43 -1.28
N THR A 47 -27.76 56.85 -2.42
CA THR A 47 -27.95 55.42 -2.71
C THR A 47 -26.62 54.73 -2.94
N GLU A 48 -26.48 53.48 -2.52
CA GLU A 48 -25.32 52.63 -2.83
C GLU A 48 -25.76 51.23 -3.26
N TYR A 49 -24.96 50.58 -4.11
CA TYR A 49 -25.15 49.18 -4.49
C TYR A 49 -24.50 48.24 -3.48
N GLN A 50 -25.18 47.15 -3.14
CA GLN A 50 -24.66 46.05 -2.34
C GLN A 50 -24.19 44.91 -3.25
N ILE A 51 -22.88 44.68 -3.28
CA ILE A 51 -22.23 43.86 -4.31
C ILE A 51 -21.74 42.55 -3.69
N GLY A 52 -22.02 41.45 -4.39
CA GLY A 52 -21.55 40.11 -4.04
C GLY A 52 -20.06 39.91 -4.34
N LYS A 53 -19.44 38.93 -3.69
CA LYS A 53 -17.99 38.68 -3.73
C LYS A 53 -17.42 38.52 -5.15
N ARG A 54 -18.11 37.78 -6.03
CA ARG A 54 -17.67 37.60 -7.43
C ARG A 54 -17.67 38.92 -8.17
N ASP A 55 -18.78 39.63 -8.12
CA ASP A 55 -19.01 40.81 -8.93
C ASP A 55 -18.13 41.98 -8.46
N SER A 56 -17.77 42.04 -7.16
CA SER A 56 -16.79 43.00 -6.66
C SER A 56 -15.41 42.81 -7.30
N TYR A 57 -14.96 41.58 -7.53
CA TYR A 57 -13.69 41.35 -8.25
C TYR A 57 -13.76 41.82 -9.70
N VAL A 58 -14.87 41.56 -10.39
CA VAL A 58 -15.07 41.97 -11.78
C VAL A 58 -15.09 43.50 -11.91
N ILE A 59 -15.80 44.18 -11.01
CA ILE A 59 -15.86 45.65 -10.99
C ILE A 59 -14.49 46.25 -10.70
N VAL A 60 -13.76 45.72 -9.70
CA VAL A 60 -12.41 46.18 -9.36
C VAL A 60 -11.43 45.95 -10.51
N ALA A 61 -11.47 44.78 -11.17
CA ALA A 61 -10.60 44.48 -12.31
C ALA A 61 -10.84 45.45 -13.49
N GLN A 62 -12.08 45.88 -13.71
CA GLN A 62 -12.43 46.84 -14.76
C GLN A 62 -12.00 48.28 -14.41
N LEU A 63 -11.99 48.64 -13.13
CA LEU A 63 -11.67 49.98 -12.64
C LEU A 63 -10.19 50.19 -12.34
N SER A 64 -9.44 49.13 -12.04
CA SER A 64 -7.98 49.17 -11.89
C SER A 64 -7.30 48.26 -12.92
N PRO A 65 -6.99 48.81 -14.10
CA PRO A 65 -6.17 48.14 -15.10
C PRO A 65 -4.79 47.76 -14.56
N GLU A 66 -4.24 48.52 -13.61
CA GLU A 66 -2.92 48.27 -12.99
C GLU A 66 -2.94 46.98 -12.16
N PHE A 67 -4.02 46.75 -11.40
CA PHE A 67 -4.22 45.51 -10.66
C PHE A 67 -4.32 44.32 -11.62
N THR A 68 -5.06 44.48 -12.71
CA THR A 68 -5.20 43.45 -13.75
C THR A 68 -3.87 43.18 -14.46
N ALA A 69 -3.08 44.21 -14.77
CA ALA A 69 -1.76 44.09 -15.37
C ALA A 69 -0.83 43.28 -14.46
N ARG A 70 -0.76 43.60 -13.16
CA ARG A 70 0.04 42.83 -12.20
C ARG A 70 -0.37 41.37 -12.09
N LEU A 71 -1.67 41.08 -12.19
CA LEU A 71 -2.16 39.71 -12.21
C LEU A 71 -1.67 38.98 -13.48
N VAL A 72 -1.75 39.62 -14.64
CA VAL A 72 -1.26 39.07 -15.92
C VAL A 72 0.25 38.84 -15.87
N ASP A 73 1.01 39.83 -15.41
CA ASP A 73 2.47 39.73 -15.26
C ASP A 73 2.84 38.55 -14.37
N ARG A 74 2.15 38.40 -13.24
CA ARG A 74 2.37 37.27 -12.32
C ARG A 74 2.06 35.92 -12.95
N TRP A 75 1.02 35.83 -13.78
CA TRP A 75 0.72 34.60 -14.52
C TRP A 75 1.80 34.29 -15.56
N GLN A 76 2.27 35.30 -16.29
CA GLN A 76 3.36 35.13 -17.25
C GLN A 76 4.67 34.69 -16.58
N GLU A 77 4.99 35.23 -15.40
CA GLU A 77 6.13 34.78 -14.58
C GLU A 77 6.01 33.30 -14.21
N LEU A 78 4.82 32.88 -13.77
CA LEU A 78 4.56 31.48 -13.41
C LEU A 78 4.67 30.57 -14.63
N GLU A 79 4.13 30.97 -15.77
CA GLU A 79 4.22 30.22 -17.03
C GLU A 79 5.67 30.13 -17.53
N ALA A 80 6.44 31.22 -17.44
CA ALA A 80 7.86 31.22 -17.79
C ALA A 80 8.67 30.31 -16.86
N GLY A 81 8.36 30.30 -15.55
CA GLY A 81 8.98 29.40 -14.58
C GLY A 81 8.55 27.94 -14.74
N GLN A 82 7.38 27.69 -15.33
CA GLN A 82 6.79 26.36 -15.53
C GLN A 82 7.00 25.80 -16.93
N GLN A 83 7.85 26.44 -17.76
CA GLN A 83 8.37 25.82 -18.97
C GLN A 83 9.18 24.59 -18.59
N LEU A 84 8.49 23.44 -18.54
CA LEU A 84 9.10 22.12 -18.59
C LEU A 84 10.00 22.16 -19.82
N ARG A 85 11.33 22.21 -19.60
CA ARG A 85 12.27 21.94 -20.67
C ARG A 85 12.07 20.48 -21.02
N LEU A 86 11.24 20.22 -22.04
CA LEU A 86 11.18 18.90 -22.63
C LEU A 86 12.61 18.63 -23.13
N PRO A 87 13.27 17.55 -22.66
CA PRO A 87 14.60 17.22 -23.14
C PRO A 87 14.54 17.11 -24.65
N THR A 88 15.57 17.63 -25.30
CA THR A 88 15.70 17.50 -26.75
C THR A 88 15.69 16.02 -27.14
N THR A 89 15.32 15.70 -28.38
CA THR A 89 15.30 14.30 -28.86
C THR A 89 16.65 13.62 -28.68
N ALA A 90 17.76 14.36 -28.78
CA ALA A 90 19.11 13.88 -28.54
C ALA A 90 19.38 13.55 -27.06
N GLU A 91 18.99 14.42 -26.12
CA GLU A 91 19.13 14.17 -24.67
C GLU A 91 18.27 12.99 -24.21
N ALA A 92 17.04 12.89 -24.72
CA ALA A 92 16.16 11.76 -24.45
C ALA A 92 16.76 10.44 -24.94
N PHE A 93 17.34 10.44 -26.15
CA PHE A 93 18.00 9.26 -26.71
C PHE A 93 19.25 8.86 -25.91
N ALA A 94 20.08 9.83 -25.51
CA ALA A 94 21.25 9.58 -24.69
C ALA A 94 20.87 8.96 -23.32
N SER A 95 19.84 9.50 -22.66
CA SER A 95 19.34 8.97 -21.39
C SER A 95 18.73 7.58 -21.54
N ALA A 96 18.05 7.30 -22.65
CA ALA A 96 17.53 5.96 -22.92
C ALA A 96 18.67 4.95 -23.09
N PHE A 97 19.74 5.33 -23.79
CA PHE A 97 20.89 4.46 -24.02
C PHE A 97 21.63 4.12 -22.72
N THR A 98 21.84 5.10 -21.83
CA THR A 98 22.45 4.84 -20.52
C THR A 98 21.60 3.91 -19.66
N MET A 99 20.27 4.10 -19.68
CA MET A 99 19.34 3.24 -18.95
C MET A 99 19.38 1.79 -19.45
N ILE A 100 19.42 1.58 -20.76
CA ILE A 100 19.54 0.24 -21.36
C ILE A 100 20.85 -0.43 -20.93
N ALA A 101 21.98 0.28 -21.04
CA ALA A 101 23.29 -0.26 -20.67
C ALA A 101 23.37 -0.65 -19.19
N GLU A 102 22.80 0.17 -18.29
CA GLU A 102 22.71 -0.18 -16.86
C GLU A 102 21.81 -1.38 -16.61
N HIS A 103 20.70 -1.48 -17.34
CA HIS A 103 19.77 -2.58 -17.20
C HIS A 103 20.40 -3.91 -17.61
N GLU A 104 21.13 -3.95 -18.73
CA GLU A 104 21.88 -5.14 -19.14
C GLU A 104 22.90 -5.59 -18.10
N ARG A 105 23.66 -4.65 -17.53
CA ARG A 105 24.62 -4.95 -16.44
C ARG A 105 23.92 -5.58 -15.24
N ARG A 106 22.81 -4.99 -14.80
CA ARG A 106 22.00 -5.52 -13.69
C ARG A 106 21.46 -6.92 -14.01
N GLN A 107 21.03 -7.18 -15.24
CA GLN A 107 20.56 -8.52 -15.63
C GLN A 107 21.68 -9.56 -15.56
N VAL A 108 22.89 -9.23 -16.00
CA VAL A 108 24.04 -10.14 -15.92
C VAL A 108 24.38 -10.47 -14.47
N GLU A 109 24.43 -9.46 -13.60
CA GLU A 109 24.69 -9.64 -12.17
C GLU A 109 23.62 -10.52 -11.50
N GLN A 110 22.34 -10.27 -11.79
CA GLN A 110 21.23 -11.10 -11.30
C GLN A 110 21.35 -12.55 -11.80
N GLY A 111 21.66 -12.75 -13.08
CA GLY A 111 21.86 -14.08 -13.66
C GLY A 111 23.01 -14.84 -12.98
N GLN A 112 24.09 -14.16 -12.61
CA GLN A 112 25.20 -14.76 -11.85
C GLN A 112 24.77 -15.17 -10.43
N GLN A 113 24.00 -14.32 -9.75
CA GLN A 113 23.47 -14.64 -8.42
C GLN A 113 22.52 -15.83 -8.44
N ILE A 114 21.62 -15.90 -9.43
CA ILE A 114 20.70 -17.04 -9.61
C ILE A 114 21.48 -18.33 -9.81
N LYS A 115 22.49 -18.35 -10.69
CA LYS A 115 23.35 -19.53 -10.89
C LYS A 115 24.08 -19.96 -9.61
N ALA A 116 24.55 -19.01 -8.81
CA ALA A 116 25.20 -19.31 -7.54
C ALA A 116 24.22 -19.90 -6.51
N ILE A 117 22.97 -19.42 -6.48
CA ILE A 117 21.90 -19.97 -5.65
C ILE A 117 21.52 -21.38 -6.14
N GLU A 118 21.33 -21.58 -7.44
CA GLU A 118 21.06 -22.90 -8.03
C GLU A 118 22.14 -23.91 -7.67
N ALA A 119 23.42 -23.52 -7.74
CA ALA A 119 24.53 -24.38 -7.33
C ALA A 119 24.48 -24.75 -5.84
N LYS A 120 24.15 -23.79 -4.97
CA LYS A 120 23.95 -24.07 -3.53
C LYS A 120 22.76 -24.99 -3.29
N VAL A 121 21.63 -24.77 -3.98
CA VAL A 121 20.45 -25.62 -3.88
C VAL A 121 20.77 -27.05 -4.33
N ALA A 122 21.51 -27.21 -5.43
CA ALA A 122 21.96 -28.52 -5.90
C ALA A 122 22.86 -29.23 -4.87
N GLN A 123 23.78 -28.49 -4.23
CA GLN A 123 24.63 -29.04 -3.18
C GLN A 123 23.82 -29.46 -1.93
N VAL A 124 22.82 -28.67 -1.53
CA VAL A 124 21.91 -29.03 -0.42
C VAL A 124 21.06 -30.26 -0.78
N ALA A 125 20.60 -30.37 -2.03
CA ALA A 125 19.81 -31.52 -2.48
C ALA A 125 20.60 -32.83 -2.51
N GLN A 126 21.90 -32.79 -2.81
CA GLN A 126 22.77 -33.99 -2.84
C GLN A 126 23.19 -34.48 -1.45
N ALA A 127 23.03 -33.68 -0.39
CA ALA A 127 23.46 -34.04 0.97
C ALA A 127 22.56 -35.09 1.65
N HIS A 128 21.43 -35.48 1.05
CA HIS A 128 20.55 -36.54 1.59
C HIS A 128 21.02 -37.94 1.17
N VAL A 129 22.12 -38.40 1.76
CA VAL A 129 22.51 -39.83 1.68
C VAL A 129 21.49 -40.66 2.45
N ALA A 130 20.92 -41.66 1.79
CA ALA A 130 20.02 -42.63 2.41
C ALA A 130 20.77 -43.45 3.48
N LEU A 131 20.39 -43.27 4.75
CA LEU A 131 20.94 -43.97 5.91
C LEU A 131 20.35 -45.37 6.04
N ASP A 132 21.13 -46.30 6.59
CA ASP A 132 20.66 -47.68 6.86
C ASP A 132 19.83 -47.78 8.15
N LYS A 133 20.02 -46.86 9.11
CA LYS A 133 19.27 -46.79 10.37
C LYS A 133 18.89 -45.35 10.70
N MET A 134 17.74 -45.19 11.37
CA MET A 134 17.26 -43.88 11.83
C MET A 134 18.18 -43.32 12.93
N PRO A 135 18.65 -42.06 12.80
CA PRO A 135 19.38 -41.37 13.87
C PRO A 135 18.56 -41.24 15.15
N THR A 136 19.22 -41.26 16.31
CA THR A 136 18.57 -41.24 17.63
C THR A 136 17.73 -39.98 17.90
N ASP A 137 18.15 -38.84 17.34
CA ASP A 137 17.49 -37.54 17.43
C ASP A 137 16.32 -37.37 16.45
N CYS A 138 16.13 -38.33 15.54
CA CYS A 138 15.07 -38.33 14.53
C CYS A 138 13.96 -39.34 14.86
N GLU A 139 12.77 -39.11 14.30
CA GLU A 139 11.65 -40.05 14.34
C GLU A 139 10.90 -40.07 13.00
N SER A 140 10.26 -41.20 12.69
CA SER A 140 9.43 -41.33 11.48
C SER A 140 8.02 -40.79 11.70
N ILE A 141 7.30 -40.52 10.62
CA ILE A 141 5.90 -40.05 10.67
C ILE A 141 5.00 -40.96 11.54
N VAL A 142 5.25 -42.26 11.55
CA VAL A 142 4.51 -43.24 12.35
C VAL A 142 4.68 -42.96 13.86
N TYR A 143 5.90 -42.68 14.31
CA TYR A 143 6.17 -42.35 15.71
C TYR A 143 5.65 -40.96 16.09
N ILE A 144 5.73 -39.99 15.17
CA ILE A 144 5.19 -38.64 15.37
C ILE A 144 3.68 -38.72 15.61
N ARG A 145 2.93 -39.44 14.75
CA ARG A 145 1.48 -39.63 14.90
C ARG A 145 1.11 -40.23 16.25
N LYS A 146 1.79 -41.31 16.66
CA LYS A 146 1.57 -41.94 17.98
C LYS A 146 1.85 -40.97 19.13
N ARG A 147 2.96 -40.23 19.07
CA ARG A 147 3.36 -39.27 20.10
C ARG A 147 2.39 -38.10 20.19
N MET A 148 2.03 -37.49 19.07
CA MET A 148 1.10 -36.35 19.02
C MET A 148 -0.32 -36.75 19.42
N ASN A 149 -0.77 -37.96 19.07
CA ASN A 149 -2.03 -38.49 19.56
C ASN A 149 -2.02 -38.66 21.09
N LYS A 150 -0.94 -39.23 21.65
CA LYS A 150 -0.82 -39.41 23.11
C LYS A 150 -0.73 -38.09 23.87
N THR A 151 0.00 -37.11 23.33
CA THR A 151 0.25 -35.83 24.02
C THR A 151 -0.91 -34.84 23.85
N TYR A 152 -1.48 -34.73 22.65
CA TYR A 152 -2.44 -33.69 22.28
C TYR A 152 -3.80 -34.24 21.83
N GLY A 153 -3.99 -35.56 21.74
CA GLY A 153 -5.22 -36.18 21.24
C GLY A 153 -5.46 -35.99 19.74
N LEU A 154 -4.45 -35.52 19.00
CA LEU A 154 -4.55 -35.25 17.56
C LEU A 154 -4.72 -36.54 16.76
N SER A 155 -5.61 -36.53 15.79
CA SER A 155 -5.78 -37.66 14.84
C SER A 155 -4.60 -37.71 13.86
N GLU A 156 -4.36 -38.87 13.24
CA GLU A 156 -3.30 -39.02 12.23
C GLU A 156 -3.47 -38.04 11.07
N VAL A 157 -4.72 -37.79 10.64
CA VAL A 157 -5.06 -36.86 9.55
C VAL A 157 -4.60 -35.43 9.90
N VAL A 158 -4.84 -35.00 11.14
CA VAL A 158 -4.43 -33.65 11.58
C VAL A 158 -2.92 -33.56 11.70
N VAL A 159 -2.26 -34.60 12.22
CA VAL A 159 -0.80 -34.66 12.29
C VAL A 159 -0.20 -34.56 10.88
N ASP A 160 -0.71 -35.33 9.93
CA ASP A 160 -0.24 -35.31 8.54
C ASP A 160 -0.45 -33.94 7.88
N ARG A 161 -1.59 -33.30 8.14
CA ARG A 161 -1.90 -31.94 7.67
C ARG A 161 -0.89 -30.92 8.20
N VAL A 162 -0.59 -30.97 9.50
CA VAL A 162 0.42 -30.10 10.13
C VAL A 162 1.79 -30.31 9.51
N MET A 163 2.14 -31.57 9.26
CA MET A 163 3.44 -31.98 8.71
C MET A 163 3.62 -31.69 7.21
N ARG A 164 2.56 -31.35 6.47
CA ARG A 164 2.63 -31.15 5.01
C ARG A 164 2.21 -29.75 4.56
N ASP A 165 1.13 -29.23 5.13
CA ASP A 165 0.40 -28.11 4.53
C ASP A 165 0.46 -26.83 5.39
N THR A 166 1.30 -26.82 6.42
CA THR A 166 1.52 -25.61 7.23
C THR A 166 2.80 -24.88 6.82
N PRO A 167 2.86 -23.54 7.00
CA PRO A 167 4.09 -22.77 6.82
C PRO A 167 5.27 -23.23 7.70
N TYR A 168 5.00 -24.10 8.67
CA TYR A 168 5.98 -24.65 9.62
C TYR A 168 6.25 -26.14 9.35
N SER A 169 5.98 -26.64 8.14
CA SER A 169 6.30 -28.02 7.77
C SER A 169 7.79 -28.32 8.06
N PRO A 170 8.10 -29.40 8.79
CA PRO A 170 9.47 -29.71 9.17
C PRO A 170 10.31 -30.14 7.97
N THR A 171 11.61 -29.87 8.04
CA THR A 171 12.54 -30.31 7.01
C THR A 171 12.86 -31.81 7.18
N ILE A 172 12.96 -32.55 6.06
CA ILE A 172 13.42 -33.94 6.09
C ILE A 172 14.91 -33.95 6.45
N ARG A 173 15.23 -34.53 7.61
CA ARG A 173 16.60 -34.56 8.15
C ARG A 173 17.37 -35.80 7.73
N ALA A 174 16.67 -36.92 7.55
CA ALA A 174 17.25 -38.17 7.12
C ALA A 174 16.30 -38.89 6.16
N LEU A 175 16.85 -39.54 5.15
CA LEU A 175 16.16 -40.58 4.38
C LEU A 175 16.70 -41.91 4.90
N VAL A 176 15.82 -42.82 5.29
CA VAL A 176 16.20 -44.13 5.82
C VAL A 176 15.69 -45.21 4.89
N LYS A 177 16.54 -46.16 4.53
CA LYS A 177 16.17 -47.30 3.66
C LYS A 177 15.11 -48.15 4.34
N ASN A 178 14.04 -48.48 3.61
CA ASN A 178 13.05 -49.43 4.08
C ASN A 178 13.55 -50.86 3.82
N GLN A 179 13.73 -51.64 4.89
CA GLN A 179 14.25 -53.02 4.81
C GLN A 179 13.11 -54.06 4.67
N HIS A 180 11.86 -53.63 4.53
CA HIS A 180 10.75 -54.55 4.26
C HIS A 180 10.86 -55.17 2.87
N VAL A 181 10.55 -56.47 2.80
CA VAL A 181 10.67 -57.30 1.58
C VAL A 181 9.81 -56.74 0.43
N ASP A 182 8.65 -56.16 0.75
CA ASP A 182 7.70 -55.59 -0.22
C ASP A 182 7.96 -54.11 -0.54
N ALA A 183 9.05 -53.53 -0.03
CA ALA A 183 9.29 -52.08 -0.12
C ALA A 183 10.08 -51.65 -1.36
N ASP A 184 10.57 -52.58 -2.21
CA ASP A 184 11.30 -52.31 -3.46
C ASP A 184 12.38 -51.20 -3.35
N GLY A 185 13.11 -51.16 -2.24
CA GLY A 185 14.15 -50.14 -2.01
C GLY A 185 13.63 -48.73 -1.73
N ALA A 186 12.35 -48.57 -1.37
CA ALA A 186 11.78 -47.31 -0.94
C ALA A 186 12.47 -46.78 0.32
N HIS A 187 12.45 -45.46 0.46
CA HIS A 187 13.01 -44.76 1.63
C HIS A 187 11.89 -44.08 2.40
N TYR A 188 12.03 -43.96 3.71
CA TYR A 188 11.12 -43.18 4.54
C TYR A 188 11.84 -42.01 5.20
N ALA A 189 11.10 -40.92 5.39
CA ALA A 189 11.61 -39.68 5.97
C ALA A 189 11.75 -39.77 7.50
N GLY A 190 12.88 -39.27 8.00
CA GLY A 190 13.15 -38.98 9.40
C GLY A 190 13.14 -37.48 9.64
N PHE A 191 12.42 -37.08 10.69
CA PHE A 191 12.28 -35.68 11.11
C PHE A 191 12.93 -35.48 12.48
N ALA A 192 13.54 -34.31 12.71
CA ALA A 192 14.18 -34.00 13.98
C ALA A 192 13.13 -33.85 15.10
N LYS A 193 13.27 -34.62 16.19
CA LYS A 193 12.31 -34.62 17.32
C LYS A 193 12.10 -33.22 17.92
N LYS A 194 13.19 -32.43 18.01
CA LYS A 194 13.17 -31.06 18.55
C LYS A 194 12.34 -30.12 17.69
N GLU A 195 12.50 -30.19 16.37
CA GLU A 195 11.79 -29.37 15.39
C GLU A 195 10.30 -29.73 15.39
N VAL A 196 9.97 -31.01 15.27
CA VAL A 196 8.58 -31.50 15.33
C VAL A 196 7.90 -31.05 16.61
N THR A 197 8.57 -31.16 17.76
CA THR A 197 8.00 -30.72 19.04
C THR A 197 7.74 -29.21 19.07
N ALA A 198 8.63 -28.39 18.49
CA ALA A 198 8.44 -26.94 18.43
C ALA A 198 7.24 -26.57 17.53
N ILE A 199 7.11 -27.23 16.38
CA ILE A 199 6.00 -27.03 15.43
C ILE A 199 4.66 -27.36 16.08
N PHE A 200 4.53 -28.53 16.70
CA PHE A 200 3.27 -28.93 17.33
C PHE A 200 2.93 -28.09 18.57
N LYS A 201 3.92 -27.64 19.35
CA LYS A 201 3.70 -26.67 20.43
C LYS A 201 3.12 -25.36 19.90
N ARG A 202 3.70 -24.83 18.81
CA ARG A 202 3.21 -23.61 18.16
C ARG A 202 1.79 -23.80 17.62
N PHE A 203 1.57 -24.86 16.84
CA PHE A 203 0.27 -25.21 16.28
C PHE A 203 -0.81 -25.29 17.36
N VAL A 204 -0.56 -26.04 18.44
CA VAL A 204 -1.51 -26.18 19.57
C VAL A 204 -1.76 -24.85 20.27
N GLY A 205 -0.74 -23.99 20.39
CA GLY A 205 -0.88 -22.63 20.92
C GLY A 205 -1.81 -21.76 20.08
N GLU A 206 -1.70 -21.86 18.75
CA GLU A 206 -2.49 -21.09 17.76
C GLU A 206 -3.93 -21.63 17.57
N CYS A 207 -4.22 -22.87 17.98
CA CYS A 207 -5.55 -23.48 17.88
C CYS A 207 -6.60 -22.75 18.73
N GLN A 208 -7.80 -22.49 18.21
CA GLN A 208 -8.91 -21.94 18.98
C GLN A 208 -9.80 -23.07 19.53
N MET A 209 -10.03 -23.11 20.85
CA MET A 209 -10.90 -24.13 21.45
C MET A 209 -12.36 -23.77 21.24
N MET A 210 -13.14 -24.70 20.70
CA MET A 210 -14.61 -24.57 20.60
C MET A 210 -15.33 -25.25 21.77
N SER A 211 -14.70 -26.26 22.38
CA SER A 211 -15.22 -26.97 23.57
C SER A 211 -14.05 -27.56 24.36
N ALA A 212 -14.33 -28.30 25.44
CA ALA A 212 -13.29 -28.93 26.27
C ALA A 212 -12.33 -29.85 25.48
N THR A 213 -12.78 -30.45 24.37
CA THR A 213 -11.99 -31.43 23.60
C THR A 213 -11.93 -31.16 22.09
N MET A 214 -12.53 -30.07 21.62
CA MET A 214 -12.57 -29.73 20.18
C MET A 214 -11.97 -28.35 19.92
N ALA A 215 -11.17 -28.25 18.87
CA ALA A 215 -10.52 -27.03 18.43
C ALA A 215 -10.61 -26.83 16.92
N THR A 216 -10.32 -25.61 16.47
CA THR A 216 -10.20 -25.22 15.06
C THR A 216 -8.87 -24.50 14.82
N HIS A 217 -8.39 -24.55 13.58
CA HIS A 217 -7.15 -23.90 13.16
C HIS A 217 -7.25 -23.51 11.69
N PRO A 218 -6.76 -22.35 11.24
CA PRO A 218 -6.85 -21.92 9.83
C PRO A 218 -6.35 -22.94 8.80
N PHE A 219 -5.28 -23.67 9.14
CA PHE A 219 -4.68 -24.70 8.27
C PHE A 219 -5.32 -26.10 8.36
N VAL A 220 -6.29 -26.31 9.25
CA VAL A 220 -7.00 -27.59 9.39
C VAL A 220 -8.48 -27.36 9.16
N GLU A 221 -9.00 -27.96 8.10
CA GLU A 221 -10.39 -27.79 7.73
C GLU A 221 -11.32 -28.44 8.76
N GLY A 222 -12.30 -27.67 9.22
CA GLY A 222 -13.27 -28.11 10.22
C GLY A 222 -12.73 -28.14 11.66
N ARG A 223 -13.48 -28.82 12.53
CA ARG A 223 -13.15 -29.01 13.94
C ARG A 223 -12.45 -30.34 14.16
N PHE A 224 -11.44 -30.36 15.02
CA PHE A 224 -10.70 -31.57 15.35
C PHE A 224 -10.54 -31.74 16.86
N LYS A 225 -10.23 -32.97 17.27
CA LYS A 225 -9.98 -33.29 18.67
C LYS A 225 -8.63 -32.70 19.11
N LEU A 226 -8.66 -31.95 20.20
CA LEU A 226 -7.47 -31.43 20.87
C LEU A 226 -7.67 -31.56 22.37
N THR A 227 -6.84 -32.38 23.01
CA THR A 227 -6.86 -32.64 24.45
C THR A 227 -5.47 -32.30 24.99
N GLY A 228 -5.34 -31.20 25.72
CA GLY A 228 -4.05 -30.74 26.23
C GLY A 228 -3.75 -29.24 26.07
N LYS A 229 -4.71 -28.42 25.64
CA LYS A 229 -4.56 -26.95 25.70
C LYS A 229 -4.83 -26.36 27.09
N ALA A 230 -5.46 -27.12 27.99
CA ALA A 230 -5.65 -26.70 29.38
C ALA A 230 -4.34 -26.87 30.16
N GLY A 231 -3.53 -25.81 30.19
CA GLY A 231 -2.28 -25.72 30.95
C GLY A 231 -1.07 -25.44 30.05
N ALA A 232 -0.97 -24.20 29.57
CA ALA A 232 0.33 -23.55 29.42
C ALA A 232 0.70 -22.94 30.79
#